data_AF-A0A1I8BUR3-F1
#
_entry.id   AF-A0A1I8BUR3-F1
#
_cell.length_a   1.000
_cell.length_b   1.000
_cell.length_c   1.000
_cell.angle_alpha   90.00
_cell.angle_beta   90.00
_cell.angle_gamma   90.00
#
_symmetry.space_group_name_H-M   'P 1'
#
loop_
_entity.id
_entity.type
_entity.pdbx_description
1 polymer ?
#
loop_
_entity_poly.entity_id
_entity_poly.type
_entity_poly.pdbx_seq_one_letter_code
_entity_poly.pdbx_strand_id
1 'polypeptide(L)'
;MNINNNSKYLRELFMQFFISRSHIKVPSGPIIVKHNLYNQSDFTCAGVQQFVPILIGEREPPSKRLVNSQKCIRLNDKDLVGYDWYLLY
;
A
#
# COMPACT_ATOMS: atom_id res chain seq x y z
N MET A 1 -6.62 3.45 -30.84
CA MET A 1 -5.62 2.88 -29.90
C MET A 1 -6.34 1.97 -28.94
N ASN A 2 -6.05 0.66 -28.95
CA ASN A 2 -6.58 -0.26 -27.93
C ASN A 2 -5.84 0.00 -26.61
N ILE A 3 -6.48 0.75 -25.71
CA ILE A 3 -5.94 0.96 -24.37
C ILE A 3 -6.19 -0.34 -23.59
N ASN A 4 -5.11 -1.03 -23.24
CA ASN A 4 -5.17 -2.30 -22.51
C ASN A 4 -5.51 -2.03 -21.04
N ASN A 5 -6.79 -1.92 -20.68
CA ASN A 5 -7.26 -1.44 -19.37
C ASN A 5 -7.24 -2.48 -18.23
N ASN A 6 -6.38 -3.50 -18.29
CA ASN A 6 -6.32 -4.51 -17.23
C ASN A 6 -5.68 -3.96 -15.93
N SER A 7 -5.95 -4.63 -14.80
CA SER A 7 -5.49 -4.17 -13.48
C SER A 7 -3.96 -4.08 -13.36
N LYS A 8 -3.21 -4.92 -14.10
CA LYS A 8 -1.74 -4.86 -14.15
C LYS A 8 -1.28 -3.57 -14.84
N TYR A 9 -1.88 -3.25 -15.99
CA TYR A 9 -1.55 -2.05 -16.74
C TYR A 9 -1.88 -0.77 -15.95
N LEU A 10 -3.06 -0.69 -15.32
CA LEU A 10 -3.43 0.47 -14.50
C LEU A 10 -2.48 0.68 -13.31
N ARG A 11 -2.08 -0.41 -12.66
CA ARG A 11 -1.06 -0.36 -11.59
C ARG A 11 0.28 0.14 -12.10
N GLU A 12 0.72 -0.32 -13.26
CA GLU A 12 1.96 0.15 -13.88
C GLU A 12 1.88 1.63 -14.24
N LEU A 13 0.77 2.10 -14.83
CA LEU A 13 0.55 3.52 -15.13
C LEU A 13 0.62 4.40 -13.87
N PHE A 14 -0.04 3.99 -12.78
CA PHE A 14 0.04 4.68 -11.50
C PHE A 14 1.49 4.80 -11.03
N MET A 15 2.24 3.70 -11.04
CA MET A 15 3.64 3.72 -10.62
C MET A 15 4.49 4.66 -11.51
N GLN A 16 4.34 4.58 -12.83
CA GLN A 16 5.10 5.41 -13.77
C GLN A 16 4.78 6.90 -13.62
N PHE A 17 3.52 7.25 -13.36
CA PHE A 17 3.09 8.63 -13.12
C PHE A 17 3.80 9.28 -11.92
N PHE A 18 4.03 8.53 -10.83
CA PHE A 18 4.71 9.05 -9.65
C PHE A 18 6.24 9.00 -9.80
N ILE A 19 6.78 7.97 -10.46
CA ILE A 19 8.22 7.88 -10.78
C ILE A 19 8.65 9.07 -11.64
N SER A 20 7.86 9.46 -12.65
CA SER A 20 8.15 10.64 -13.48
C SER A 20 8.12 11.97 -12.70
N ARG A 21 7.54 11.98 -11.50
CA ARG A 21 7.54 13.11 -10.54
C ARG A 21 8.53 12.92 -9.40
N SER A 22 9.58 12.15 -9.65
CA SER A 22 10.69 11.91 -8.73
C SER A 22 10.32 11.16 -7.44
N HIS A 23 9.25 10.35 -7.47
CA HIS A 23 8.98 9.40 -6.38
C HIS A 23 9.81 8.13 -6.58
N ILE A 24 10.40 7.61 -5.52
CA ILE A 24 11.10 6.33 -5.56
C ILE A 24 10.06 5.21 -5.40
N LYS A 25 10.04 4.28 -6.35
CA LYS A 25 9.27 3.04 -6.21
C LYS A 25 9.85 2.19 -5.10
N VAL A 26 9.02 1.83 -4.12
CA VAL A 26 9.38 0.92 -3.04
C VAL A 26 8.52 -0.34 -3.09
N PRO A 27 9.05 -1.51 -2.67
CA PRO A 27 8.29 -2.75 -2.70
C PRO A 27 7.08 -2.71 -1.76
N SER A 28 6.09 -3.54 -2.05
CA SER A 28 5.04 -3.85 -1.07
C SER A 28 5.71 -4.47 0.17
N GLY A 29 5.44 -3.91 1.34
CA GLY A 29 5.84 -4.45 2.62
C GLY A 29 5.12 -5.76 2.94
N PRO A 30 5.51 -6.43 4.04
CA PRO A 30 4.92 -7.68 4.46
C PRO A 30 3.43 -7.53 4.76
N ILE A 31 2.67 -8.61 4.54
CA ILE A 31 1.25 -8.66 4.91
C ILE A 31 1.09 -8.82 6.42
N ILE A 32 1.93 -9.62 7.07
CA ILE A 32 1.92 -9.81 8.52
C ILE A 32 2.75 -8.68 9.14
N VAL A 33 2.17 -7.99 10.11
CA VAL A 33 2.84 -6.91 10.84
C VAL A 33 2.97 -7.30 12.31
N LYS A 34 4.10 -6.94 12.92
CA LYS A 34 4.27 -7.09 14.37
C LYS A 34 3.50 -5.98 15.08
N HIS A 35 2.71 -6.37 16.07
CA HIS A 35 2.08 -5.45 17.00
C HIS A 35 3.10 -4.49 17.62
N ASN A 36 2.79 -3.20 17.57
CA ASN A 36 3.53 -2.15 18.29
C ASN A 36 2.58 -1.02 18.72
N LEU A 37 3.11 -0.02 19.42
CA LEU A 37 2.31 1.11 19.94
C LEU A 37 1.50 1.86 18.86
N TYR A 38 1.98 1.85 17.61
CA TYR A 38 1.39 2.58 16.48
C TYR A 38 0.69 1.67 15.46
N ASN A 39 0.80 0.35 15.61
CA ASN A 39 0.21 -0.62 14.71
C ASN A 39 -0.32 -1.82 15.51
N GLN A 40 -1.62 -1.77 15.78
CA GLN A 40 -2.35 -2.78 16.53
C GLN A 40 -3.06 -3.81 15.63
N SER A 41 -2.65 -3.88 14.35
CA SER A 41 -3.24 -4.82 13.39
C SER A 41 -2.27 -5.96 13.12
N ASP A 42 -2.78 -7.19 13.11
CA ASP A 42 -2.02 -8.37 12.70
C ASP A 42 -1.63 -8.32 11.22
N PHE A 43 -2.41 -7.59 10.42
CA PHE A 43 -2.23 -7.49 8.98
C PHE A 43 -2.03 -6.04 8.51
N THR A 44 -1.26 -5.87 7.44
CA THR A 44 -1.17 -4.61 6.71
C THR A 44 -2.53 -4.33 6.07
N CYS A 45 -3.20 -3.26 6.50
CA CYS A 45 -4.47 -2.77 5.98
C CYS A 45 -4.30 -1.53 5.09
N ALA A 46 -3.13 -0.87 5.11
CA ALA A 46 -2.85 0.33 4.35
C ALA A 46 -1.38 0.42 3.87
N GLY A 47 -1.18 1.10 2.74
CA GLY A 47 0.16 1.34 2.16
C GLY A 47 1.13 2.10 3.05
N VAL A 48 0.60 2.89 4.00
CA VAL A 48 1.39 3.75 4.89
C VAL A 48 2.04 3.00 6.06
N GLN A 49 1.53 1.82 6.44
CA GLN A 49 1.95 1.14 7.68
C GLN A 49 3.44 0.79 7.70
N GLN A 50 4.03 0.40 6.57
CA GLN A 50 5.48 0.12 6.48
C GLN A 50 6.35 1.37 6.68
N PHE A 51 5.77 2.57 6.61
CA PHE A 51 6.45 3.85 6.77
C PHE A 51 6.15 4.53 8.11
N VAL A 52 5.37 3.90 9.01
CA VAL A 52 5.07 4.47 10.33
C VAL A 52 6.34 4.86 11.09
N PRO A 53 7.41 4.03 11.16
CA PRO A 53 8.67 4.42 11.81
C PRO A 53 9.32 5.69 11.21
N ILE A 54 9.11 5.94 9.92
CA ILE A 54 9.60 7.16 9.25
C ILE A 54 8.74 8.36 9.66
N LEU A 55 7.42 8.20 9.70
CA LEU A 55 6.49 9.28 10.03
C LEU A 55 6.63 9.76 11.47
N ILE A 56 7.01 8.88 12.39
CA ILE A 56 7.23 9.20 13.81
C ILE A 56 8.69 9.58 14.13
N GLY A 57 9.57 9.62 13.11
CA GLY A 57 10.97 10.04 13.28
C GLY A 57 11.91 8.98 13.87
N GLU A 58 11.48 7.73 13.98
CA GLU A 58 12.34 6.61 14.43
C GLU A 58 13.31 6.11 13.35
N ARG A 59 13.03 6.41 12.07
CA ARG A 59 13.83 5.99 10.93
C ARG A 59 13.92 7.08 9.86
N GLU A 60 15.12 7.30 9.32
CA GLU A 60 15.31 8.19 8.18
C GLU A 60 14.64 7.64 6.90
N PRO A 61 13.90 8.48 6.15
CA PRO A 61 13.31 8.06 4.89
C PRO A 61 14.36 7.83 3.80
N PRO A 62 14.20 6.80 2.95
CA PRO A 62 15.08 6.60 1.80
C PRO A 62 14.92 7.70 0.72
N SER A 63 13.80 8.43 0.73
CA SER A 63 13.57 9.61 -0.08
C SER A 63 12.37 10.39 0.48
N LYS A 64 12.32 11.70 0.19
CA LYS A 64 11.18 12.57 0.52
C LYS A 64 9.88 12.17 -0.17
N ARG A 65 9.96 11.40 -1.26
CA ARG A 65 8.81 11.02 -2.10
C ARG A 65 8.92 9.56 -2.47
N LEU A 66 7.92 8.76 -2.08
CA LEU A 66 7.85 7.31 -2.28
C LEU A 66 6.54 6.91 -2.94
N VAL A 67 6.55 5.83 -3.72
CA VAL A 67 5.34 5.24 -4.31
C VAL A 67 5.40 3.71 -4.21
N ASN A 68 4.26 3.08 -3.90
CA ASN A 68 4.12 1.63 -3.90
C ASN A 68 2.71 1.20 -4.34
N SER A 69 2.54 -0.11 -4.50
CA SER A 69 1.23 -0.77 -4.58
C SER A 69 1.21 -1.85 -3.50
N GLN A 70 0.73 -1.49 -2.32
CA GLN A 70 0.74 -2.37 -1.15
C GLN A 70 -0.37 -3.41 -1.23
N LYS A 71 -0.02 -4.66 -0.90
CA LYS A 71 -1.00 -5.72 -0.59
C LYS A 71 -1.62 -5.47 0.78
N CYS A 72 -2.94 -5.39 0.85
CA CYS A 72 -3.66 -5.06 2.08
C CYS A 72 -4.71 -6.12 2.41
N ILE A 73 -4.95 -6.37 3.70
CA ILE A 73 -6.06 -7.16 4.22
C ILE A 73 -6.80 -6.33 5.27
N ARG A 74 -8.12 -6.21 5.13
CA ARG A 74 -8.99 -5.48 6.08
C ARG A 74 -9.97 -6.43 6.73
N LEU A 75 -9.59 -7.02 7.86
CA LEU A 75 -10.45 -7.98 8.58
C LEU A 75 -11.72 -7.34 9.13
N ASN A 76 -11.73 -6.02 9.38
CA ASN A 76 -12.93 -5.32 9.81
C ASN A 76 -14.05 -5.37 8.77
N ASP A 77 -13.69 -5.52 7.49
CA ASP A 77 -14.62 -5.55 6.37
C ASP A 77 -15.11 -6.99 6.08
N LYS A 78 -14.66 -8.01 6.86
CA LYS A 78 -14.87 -9.45 6.57
C LYS A 78 -16.34 -9.83 6.38
N ASP A 79 -17.24 -9.28 7.21
CA ASP A 79 -18.66 -9.64 7.21
C ASP A 79 -19.42 -8.93 6.08
N LEU A 80 -18.78 -7.95 5.45
CA LEU A 80 -19.28 -7.18 4.31
C LEU A 80 -18.73 -7.70 2.97
N VAL A 81 -17.77 -8.63 2.98
CA VAL A 81 -17.21 -9.20 1.75
C VAL A 81 -18.31 -9.86 0.93
N GLY A 82 -18.35 -9.54 -0.36
CA GLY A 82 -19.39 -10.02 -1.28
C GLY A 82 -20.57 -9.07 -1.41
N TYR A 83 -20.63 -7.99 -0.62
CA TYR A 83 -21.52 -6.85 -0.84
C TYR A 83 -20.76 -5.73 -1.56
N ASP A 84 -21.37 -5.17 -2.61
CA ASP A 84 -20.88 -4.02 -3.39
C ASP A 84 -19.37 -4.05 -3.73
N TRP A 85 -18.57 -3.24 -3.01
CA TRP A 85 -17.15 -2.99 -3.25
C TRP A 85 -16.24 -3.49 -2.12
N TYR A 86 -16.79 -4.22 -1.15
CA TYR A 86 -16.03 -4.75 -0.02
C TYR A 86 -15.22 -5.98 -0.42
N LEU A 87 -13.90 -5.86 -0.27
CA LEU A 87 -12.92 -6.90 -0.59
C LEU A 87 -12.05 -7.20 0.63
N LEU A 88 -11.67 -8.46 0.77
CA LEU A 88 -10.73 -8.87 1.80
C LEU A 88 -9.27 -8.66 1.37
N TYR A 89 -8.96 -8.89 0.07
CA TYR A 89 -7.63 -8.83 -0.53
C TYR A 89 -7.68 -8.55 -2.04
#